data_AF-A0A8C3CP50-F1
#
_entry.id   AF-A0A8C3CP50-F1
#
_cell.length_a   1.000
_cell.length_b   1.000
_cell.length_c   1.000
_cell.angle_alpha   90.00
_cell.angle_beta   90.00
_cell.angle_gamma   90.00
#
_symmetry.space_group_name_H-M   'P 1'
#
loop_
_entity.id
_entity.type
_entity.pdbx_description
1 polymer ?
#
loop_
_entity_poly.entity_id
_entity_poly.type
_entity_poly.pdbx_seq_one_letter_code
_entity_poly.pdbx_strand_id
1 'polypeptide(L)'
;MARSLNEWLWQHEFWLPPGITWEDMKESEDIHYPQPRDLLLSIPFALILVVIRYVFERAIALPLCAKLGVRDKQRPNAQPNPILETFYSTHCKNPKESELISLAKQCDLPVRKVERWFRRRRNTDRPSLSKKFCEACWRFTFYVIAFFTGLAVLYDKPWFWDHRECWTGYPQQVSHPGVKIVVINHVFSLDIF
;
A
#
# COMPACT_ATOMS: atom_id res chain seq x y z
N MET A 1 -28.74 7.83 12.26
CA MET A 1 -27.32 7.48 12.49
C MET A 1 -26.45 7.73 11.26
N ALA A 2 -26.72 7.13 10.09
CA ALA A 2 -25.90 7.37 8.89
C ALA A 2 -25.91 8.84 8.40
N ARG A 3 -27.08 9.50 8.40
CA ARG A 3 -27.19 10.93 8.02
C ARG A 3 -26.43 11.85 8.95
N SER A 4 -26.52 11.65 10.27
CA SER A 4 -25.81 12.46 11.26
C SER A 4 -24.30 12.30 11.19
N LEU A 5 -23.81 11.09 10.90
CA LEU A 5 -22.37 10.84 10.66
C LEU A 5 -21.89 11.48 9.36
N ASN A 6 -22.70 11.46 8.31
CA ASN A 6 -22.38 12.10 7.03
C ASN A 6 -22.32 13.63 7.17
N GLU A 7 -23.28 14.25 7.85
CA GLU A 7 -23.27 15.69 8.15
C GLU A 7 -22.05 16.10 8.97
N TRP A 8 -21.68 15.29 9.97
CA TRP A 8 -20.50 15.51 10.81
C TRP A 8 -19.19 15.36 10.03
N LEU A 9 -19.06 14.32 9.21
CA LEU A 9 -17.85 14.06 8.41
C LEU A 9 -17.62 15.13 7.33
N TRP A 10 -18.68 15.71 6.77
CA TRP A 10 -18.62 16.74 5.73
C TRP A 10 -18.78 18.17 6.27
N GLN A 11 -18.49 18.43 7.55
CA GLN A 11 -18.46 19.80 8.05
C GLN A 11 -17.39 20.63 7.32
N HIS A 12 -17.75 21.84 6.90
CA HIS A 12 -16.90 22.73 6.11
C HIS A 12 -15.60 23.09 6.84
N GLU A 13 -15.63 23.24 8.16
CA GLU A 13 -14.46 23.58 8.99
C GLU A 13 -13.32 22.55 8.93
N PHE A 14 -13.60 21.26 8.66
CA PHE A 14 -12.57 20.23 8.56
C PHE A 14 -11.87 20.18 7.20
N TRP A 15 -12.53 20.63 6.14
CA TRP A 15 -12.07 20.45 4.76
C TRP A 15 -11.72 21.77 4.05
N LEU A 16 -12.26 22.90 4.52
CA LEU A 16 -12.12 24.21 3.90
C LEU A 16 -11.40 25.20 4.82
N PRO A 17 -10.61 26.14 4.28
CA PRO A 17 -10.03 27.23 5.05
C PRO A 17 -11.13 28.17 5.61
N PRO A 18 -10.84 28.91 6.70
CA PRO A 18 -11.84 29.73 7.39
C PRO A 18 -12.41 30.81 6.47
N GLY A 19 -13.74 30.92 6.42
CA GLY A 19 -14.47 31.92 5.62
C GLY A 19 -15.01 31.44 4.28
N ILE A 20 -14.91 30.14 3.95
CA ILE A 20 -15.49 29.53 2.75
C ILE A 20 -16.46 28.42 3.16
N THR A 21 -17.67 28.43 2.59
CA THR A 21 -18.68 27.40 2.82
C THR A 21 -18.87 26.50 1.61
N TRP A 22 -19.46 25.32 1.80
CA TRP A 22 -19.82 24.42 0.68
C TRP A 22 -20.83 25.06 -0.29
N GLU A 23 -21.56 26.09 0.14
CA GLU A 23 -22.51 26.81 -0.72
C GLU A 23 -21.81 27.69 -1.74
N ASP A 24 -20.63 28.22 -1.42
CA ASP A 24 -19.77 29.02 -2.31
C ASP A 24 -19.11 28.17 -3.40
N MET A 25 -19.12 26.84 -3.23
CA MET A 25 -18.61 25.84 -4.18
C MET A 25 -19.71 25.15 -5.00
N LYS A 26 -20.95 25.65 -4.99
CA LYS A 26 -22.02 25.14 -5.86
C LYS A 26 -21.63 25.33 -7.32
N GLU A 27 -21.75 24.26 -8.10
CA GLU A 27 -21.49 24.23 -9.54
C GLU A 27 -22.22 25.39 -10.25
N SER A 28 -21.45 26.30 -10.86
CA SER A 28 -21.94 27.19 -11.92
C SER A 28 -21.68 26.53 -13.28
N GLU A 29 -22.43 26.90 -14.31
CA GLU A 29 -22.41 26.25 -15.64
C GLU A 29 -21.01 26.12 -16.27
N ASP A 30 -20.01 26.89 -15.83
CA ASP A 30 -18.63 26.87 -16.33
C ASP A 30 -17.57 26.28 -15.37
N ILE A 31 -17.88 26.05 -14.08
CA ILE A 31 -16.87 25.70 -13.07
C ILE A 31 -17.28 24.49 -12.23
N HIS A 32 -16.62 23.36 -12.48
CA HIS A 32 -16.88 22.09 -11.81
C HIS A 32 -15.90 21.89 -10.63
N TYR A 33 -16.33 22.17 -9.40
CA TYR A 33 -15.49 21.91 -8.22
C TYR A 33 -15.38 20.40 -7.90
N PRO A 34 -14.26 19.92 -7.33
CA PRO A 34 -14.16 18.54 -6.86
C PRO A 34 -15.08 18.34 -5.65
N GLN A 35 -16.04 17.43 -5.75
CA GLN A 35 -16.99 17.21 -4.66
C GLN A 35 -16.37 16.28 -3.63
N PRO A 36 -16.73 16.42 -2.34
CA PRO A 36 -16.20 15.54 -1.30
C PRO A 36 -16.60 14.07 -1.53
N ARG A 37 -17.73 13.85 -2.21
CA ARG A 37 -18.21 12.53 -2.64
C ARG A 37 -17.28 11.85 -3.64
N ASP A 38 -16.44 12.59 -4.36
CA ASP A 38 -15.43 12.03 -5.27
C ASP A 38 -14.37 11.24 -4.49
N LEU A 39 -14.18 11.53 -3.20
CA LEU A 39 -13.31 10.74 -2.33
C LEU A 39 -13.84 9.31 -2.13
N LEU A 40 -15.16 9.09 -2.18
CA LEU A 40 -15.73 7.74 -2.08
C LEU A 40 -15.44 6.90 -3.32
N LEU A 41 -15.22 7.54 -4.48
CA LEU A 41 -14.72 6.85 -5.67
C LEU A 41 -13.33 6.28 -5.43
N SER A 42 -12.58 6.77 -4.43
CA SER A 42 -11.27 6.22 -4.13
C SER A 42 -11.32 4.75 -3.67
N ILE A 43 -12.40 4.35 -3.00
CA ILE A 43 -12.56 3.00 -2.46
C ILE A 43 -12.64 1.93 -3.57
N PRO A 44 -13.53 2.03 -4.58
CA PRO A 44 -13.55 1.07 -5.68
C PRO A 44 -12.25 1.08 -6.49
N PHE A 45 -11.62 2.23 -6.70
CA PHE A 45 -10.31 2.30 -7.37
C PHE A 45 -9.22 1.57 -6.58
N ALA A 46 -9.17 1.70 -5.25
CA ALA A 46 -8.25 0.94 -4.40
C ALA A 46 -8.47 -0.57 -4.54
N LEU A 47 -9.73 -1.04 -4.52
CA LEU A 47 -10.05 -2.46 -4.71
C LEU A 47 -9.61 -2.97 -6.09
N ILE A 48 -9.86 -2.18 -7.15
CA ILE A 48 -9.42 -2.50 -8.50
C ILE A 48 -7.88 -2.59 -8.54
N LEU A 49 -7.16 -1.65 -7.94
CA LEU A 49 -5.70 -1.68 -7.87
C LEU A 49 -5.16 -2.91 -7.12
N VAL A 50 -5.82 -3.34 -6.05
CA VAL A 50 -5.47 -4.58 -5.33
C VAL A 50 -5.65 -5.81 -6.23
N VAL A 51 -6.74 -5.87 -7.00
CA VAL A 51 -6.98 -6.96 -7.96
C VAL A 51 -5.93 -6.94 -9.07
N ILE A 52 -5.64 -5.78 -9.66
CA ILE A 52 -4.60 -5.63 -10.69
C ILE A 52 -3.24 -6.07 -10.15
N ARG A 53 -2.88 -5.64 -8.94
CA ARG A 53 -1.65 -6.06 -8.27
C ARG A 53 -1.58 -7.58 -8.13
N TYR A 54 -2.66 -8.21 -7.65
CA TYR A 54 -2.72 -9.66 -7.49
C TYR A 54 -2.51 -10.39 -8.83
N VAL A 55 -3.18 -9.92 -9.89
CA VAL A 55 -3.06 -10.48 -11.23
C VAL A 55 -1.64 -10.27 -11.79
N PHE A 56 -1.06 -9.08 -11.63
CA PHE A 56 0.29 -8.77 -12.10
C PHE A 56 1.35 -9.63 -11.41
N GLU A 57 1.28 -9.77 -10.09
CA GLU A 57 2.18 -10.61 -9.32
C GLU A 57 2.15 -12.06 -9.84
N ARG A 58 0.95 -12.60 -10.08
CA ARG A 58 0.76 -13.99 -10.55
C ARG A 58 1.13 -14.20 -12.02
N ALA A 59 0.71 -13.30 -12.90
CA ALA A 59 0.81 -13.48 -14.35
C ALA A 59 2.13 -13.00 -14.95
N ILE A 60 2.79 -12.01 -14.34
CA ILE A 60 3.99 -11.36 -14.91
C ILE A 60 5.19 -11.52 -13.98
N ALA A 61 5.05 -11.14 -12.70
CA ALA A 61 6.20 -11.08 -11.81
C ALA A 61 6.77 -12.48 -11.47
N LEU A 62 5.92 -13.47 -11.20
CA LEU A 62 6.34 -14.85 -10.96
C LEU A 62 7.05 -15.50 -12.17
N PRO A 63 6.51 -15.47 -13.41
CA PRO A 63 7.24 -16.02 -14.55
C PRO A 63 8.50 -15.23 -14.88
N LEU A 64 8.52 -13.91 -14.68
CA LEU A 64 9.73 -13.10 -14.86
C LEU A 64 10.82 -13.49 -13.85
N CYS A 65 10.46 -13.67 -12.58
CA CYS A 65 11.33 -14.17 -11.53
C CYS A 65 11.94 -15.54 -11.89
N ALA A 66 11.12 -16.44 -12.44
CA ALA A 66 11.56 -17.75 -12.90
C ALA A 66 12.51 -17.64 -14.10
N LYS A 67 12.19 -16.82 -15.10
CA LYS A 67 13.02 -16.57 -16.29
C LYS A 67 14.38 -15.95 -15.94
N LEU A 68 14.43 -15.04 -14.97
CA LEU A 68 15.66 -14.42 -14.46
C LEU A 68 16.48 -15.36 -13.57
N GLY A 69 16.01 -16.60 -13.33
CA GLY A 69 16.73 -17.60 -12.56
C GLY A 69 16.83 -17.28 -11.06
N VAL A 70 15.98 -16.39 -10.55
CA VAL A 70 15.90 -16.04 -9.13
C VAL A 70 15.35 -17.25 -8.37
N ARG A 71 16.27 -18.06 -7.84
CA ARG A 71 15.94 -19.26 -7.07
C ARG A 71 15.78 -18.91 -5.61
N ASP A 72 14.62 -19.26 -5.06
CA ASP A 72 14.43 -19.20 -3.63
C ASP A 72 15.34 -20.21 -2.95
N LYS A 73 16.15 -19.73 -2.01
CA LYS A 73 16.94 -20.60 -1.15
C LYS A 73 15.97 -21.51 -0.40
N GLN A 74 15.95 -22.79 -0.72
CA GLN A 74 15.14 -23.77 0.01
C GLN A 74 15.62 -23.79 1.46
N ARG A 75 14.77 -23.31 2.37
CA ARG A 75 15.06 -23.31 3.81
C ARG A 75 14.36 -24.52 4.40
N PRO A 76 15.10 -25.45 5.05
CA PRO A 76 14.48 -26.62 5.65
C PRO A 76 13.47 -26.18 6.70
N ASN A 77 12.24 -26.67 6.58
CA ASN A 77 11.22 -26.43 7.58
C ASN A 77 11.67 -27.00 8.94
N ALA A 78 11.28 -26.31 10.01
CA ALA A 78 11.45 -26.84 11.36
C ALA A 78 10.59 -28.12 11.49
N GLN A 79 11.04 -29.09 12.30
CA GLN A 79 10.25 -30.31 12.54
C GLN A 79 8.92 -29.93 13.19
N PRO A 80 7.78 -30.51 12.80
CA PRO A 80 6.51 -30.18 13.43
C PRO A 80 6.54 -30.62 14.90
N ASN A 81 6.58 -29.66 15.82
CA ASN A 81 6.45 -29.89 17.26
C ASN A 81 5.43 -28.88 17.81
N PRO A 82 4.23 -29.33 18.23
CA PRO A 82 3.15 -28.44 18.65
C PRO A 82 3.51 -27.62 19.89
N ILE A 83 4.29 -28.18 20.83
CA ILE A 83 4.70 -27.49 22.05
C ILE A 83 5.59 -26.29 21.70
N LEU A 84 6.59 -26.51 20.86
CA LEU A 84 7.49 -25.43 20.42
C LEU A 84 6.77 -24.37 19.57
N GLU A 85 5.82 -24.79 18.71
CA GLU A 85 5.03 -23.87 17.87
C GLU A 85 4.06 -23.00 18.71
N THR A 86 3.42 -23.59 19.74
CA THR A 86 2.58 -22.83 20.68
C THR A 86 3.40 -21.81 21.45
N PHE A 87 4.58 -22.18 21.95
CA PHE A 87 5.48 -21.24 22.63
C PHE A 87 5.95 -20.12 21.68
N TYR A 88 6.34 -20.48 20.45
CA TYR A 88 6.81 -19.52 19.44
C TYR A 88 5.76 -18.45 19.10
N SER A 89 4.49 -18.86 19.02
CA SER A 89 3.38 -17.99 18.62
C SER A 89 2.85 -17.14 19.77
N THR A 90 2.90 -17.64 21.01
CA THR A 90 2.26 -16.99 22.17
C THR A 90 3.24 -16.22 23.06
N HIS A 91 4.47 -16.71 23.22
CA HIS A 91 5.45 -16.12 24.13
C HIS A 91 6.51 -15.33 23.37
N CYS A 92 7.52 -16.01 22.81
CA CYS A 92 8.74 -15.38 22.33
C CYS A 92 9.36 -16.15 21.16
N LYS A 93 9.87 -15.41 20.18
CA LYS A 93 10.62 -15.99 19.03
C LYS A 93 12.07 -16.34 19.37
N ASN A 94 12.63 -15.73 20.42
CA ASN A 94 14.00 -15.89 20.90
C ASN A 94 13.99 -16.28 22.40
N PRO A 95 13.83 -17.57 22.74
CA PRO A 95 13.80 -18.01 24.13
C PRO A 95 15.15 -17.83 24.83
N LYS A 96 15.11 -17.54 26.13
CA LYS A 96 16.29 -17.49 27.01
C LYS A 96 16.76 -18.91 27.37
N GLU A 97 17.97 -19.05 27.89
CA GLU A 97 18.55 -20.36 28.23
C GLU A 97 17.70 -21.17 29.22
N SER A 98 17.13 -20.51 30.24
CA SER A 98 16.23 -21.14 31.21
C SER A 98 14.96 -21.70 30.56
N GLU A 99 14.37 -20.97 29.61
CA GLU A 99 13.18 -21.37 28.85
C GLU A 99 13.50 -22.49 27.87
N LEU A 100 14.69 -22.50 27.27
CA LEU A 100 15.13 -23.60 26.42
C LEU A 100 15.24 -24.92 27.22
N ILE A 101 15.72 -24.87 28.46
CA ILE A 101 15.82 -26.05 29.33
C ILE A 101 14.43 -26.56 29.72
N SER A 102 13.48 -25.67 30.05
CA SER A 102 12.11 -26.08 30.37
C SER A 102 11.39 -26.68 29.17
N LEU A 103 11.52 -26.07 27.99
CA LEU A 103 10.96 -26.59 26.74
C LEU A 103 11.58 -27.92 26.31
N ALA A 104 12.89 -28.08 26.51
CA ALA A 104 13.60 -29.33 26.28
C ALA A 104 13.03 -30.46 27.15
N LYS A 105 12.79 -30.20 28.44
CA LYS A 105 12.15 -31.14 29.36
C LYS A 105 10.71 -31.49 28.95
N GLN A 106 9.92 -30.51 28.52
CA GLN A 106 8.53 -30.73 28.10
C GLN A 106 8.42 -31.55 26.81
N CYS A 107 9.36 -31.36 25.88
CA CYS A 107 9.35 -32.04 24.59
C CYS A 107 10.11 -33.38 24.59
N ASP A 108 10.74 -33.75 25.71
CA ASP A 108 11.71 -34.86 25.79
C ASP A 108 12.78 -34.80 24.68
N LEU A 109 13.32 -33.59 24.46
CA LEU A 109 14.32 -33.32 23.42
C LEU A 109 15.57 -32.69 24.03
N PRO A 110 16.77 -32.99 23.49
CA PRO A 110 17.97 -32.29 23.92
C PRO A 110 17.88 -30.80 23.58
N VAL A 111 18.39 -29.95 24.48
CA VAL A 111 18.38 -28.48 24.37
C VAL A 111 18.88 -27.99 23.00
N ARG A 112 19.95 -28.60 22.47
CA ARG A 112 20.51 -28.29 21.14
C ARG A 112 19.53 -28.51 19.99
N LYS A 113 18.63 -29.50 20.08
CA LYS A 113 17.59 -29.72 19.06
C LYS A 113 16.52 -28.63 19.14
N VAL A 114 16.13 -28.23 20.35
CA VAL A 114 15.18 -27.14 20.59
C VAL A 114 15.74 -25.81 20.06
N GLU A 115 16.98 -25.46 20.40
CA GLU A 115 17.64 -24.25 19.89
C GLU A 115 17.74 -24.23 18.35
N ARG A 116 18.14 -25.36 17.76
CA ARG A 116 18.20 -25.53 16.30
C ARG A 116 16.82 -25.38 15.66
N TRP A 117 15.78 -25.87 16.32
CA TRP A 117 14.40 -25.73 15.89
C TRP A 117 14.00 -24.24 15.82
N PHE A 118 14.23 -23.47 16.90
CA PHE A 118 13.93 -22.03 16.93
C PHE A 118 14.71 -21.26 15.86
N ARG A 119 15.97 -21.63 15.61
CA ARG A 119 16.76 -21.03 14.53
C ARG A 119 16.19 -21.35 13.14
N ARG A 120 15.79 -22.60 12.89
CA ARG A 120 15.16 -23.01 11.62
C ARG A 120 13.81 -22.35 11.42
N ARG A 121 12.97 -22.34 12.45
CA ARG A 121 11.63 -21.72 12.43
C ARG A 121 11.67 -20.24 12.09
N ARG A 122 12.60 -19.49 12.70
CA ARG A 122 12.87 -18.08 12.35
C ARG A 122 13.40 -17.91 10.92
N ASN A 123 14.17 -18.87 10.43
CA ASN A 123 14.67 -18.84 9.06
C ASN A 123 13.54 -19.14 8.05
N THR A 124 12.58 -20.00 8.40
CA THR A 124 11.36 -20.22 7.60
C THR A 124 10.52 -18.95 7.48
N ASP A 125 10.43 -18.15 8.55
CA ASP A 125 9.65 -16.90 8.56
C ASP A 125 10.20 -15.80 7.64
N ARG A 126 11.48 -15.81 7.25
CA ARG A 126 11.96 -14.69 6.42
C ARG A 126 11.33 -14.77 5.03
N PRO A 127 10.87 -13.66 4.45
CA PRO A 127 10.28 -13.64 3.12
C PRO A 127 11.22 -14.26 2.08
N SER A 128 10.62 -14.93 1.10
CA SER A 128 11.33 -15.49 -0.04
C SER A 128 11.90 -14.38 -0.94
N LEU A 129 12.94 -14.70 -1.70
CA LEU A 129 13.56 -13.72 -2.59
C LEU A 129 12.61 -13.39 -3.75
N SER A 130 11.88 -14.40 -4.24
CA SER A 130 10.82 -14.26 -5.23
C SER A 130 9.74 -13.28 -4.80
N LYS A 131 9.31 -13.31 -3.53
CA LYS A 131 8.31 -12.38 -2.99
C LYS A 131 8.80 -10.94 -2.99
N LYS A 132 10.05 -10.71 -2.56
CA LYS A 132 10.67 -9.38 -2.62
C LYS A 132 10.83 -8.88 -4.05
N PHE A 133 11.23 -9.76 -4.97
CA PHE A 133 11.35 -9.43 -6.38
C PHE A 133 10.00 -9.04 -6.97
N CYS A 134 8.94 -9.79 -6.70
CA CYS A 134 7.59 -9.46 -7.16
C CYS A 134 7.11 -8.10 -6.64
N GLU A 135 7.35 -7.81 -5.37
CA GLU A 135 7.03 -6.52 -4.76
C GLU A 135 7.80 -5.37 -5.44
N ALA A 136 9.10 -5.55 -5.68
CA ALA A 136 9.93 -4.55 -6.37
C ALA A 136 9.48 -4.34 -7.82
N CYS A 137 9.14 -5.40 -8.56
CA CYS A 137 8.62 -5.30 -9.92
C CYS A 137 7.29 -4.57 -10.00
N TRP A 138 6.38 -4.83 -9.06
CA TRP A 138 5.11 -4.10 -9.00
C TRP A 138 5.35 -2.61 -8.72
N ARG A 139 6.17 -2.28 -7.72
CA ARG A 139 6.54 -0.88 -7.42
C ARG A 139 7.13 -0.17 -8.63
N PHE A 140 8.10 -0.81 -9.29
CA PHE A 140 8.71 -0.27 -10.51
C PHE A 140 7.65 0.01 -11.59
N THR A 141 6.80 -0.97 -11.89
CA THR A 141 5.76 -0.84 -12.93
C THR A 141 4.76 0.28 -12.59
N PHE A 142 4.32 0.33 -11.33
CA PHE A 142 3.38 1.35 -10.87
C PHE A 142 3.95 2.77 -11.03
N TYR A 143 5.18 3.02 -10.55
CA TYR A 143 5.79 4.34 -10.67
C TYR A 143 6.11 4.72 -12.11
N VAL A 144 6.51 3.76 -12.96
CA VAL A 144 6.73 4.01 -14.39
C VAL A 144 5.43 4.43 -15.07
N ILE A 145 4.33 3.72 -14.82
CA ILE A 145 3.01 4.08 -15.37
C ILE A 145 2.56 5.44 -14.85
N ALA A 146 2.70 5.71 -13.55
CA ALA A 146 2.35 7.00 -12.96
C ALA A 146 3.16 8.15 -13.57
N PHE A 147 4.46 7.95 -13.79
CA PHE A 147 5.35 8.93 -14.43
C PHE A 147 4.90 9.26 -15.85
N PHE A 148 4.69 8.25 -16.71
CA PHE A 148 4.25 8.48 -18.08
C PHE A 148 2.83 9.04 -18.17
N THR A 149 1.93 8.62 -17.29
CA THR A 149 0.56 9.15 -17.21
C THR A 149 0.59 10.62 -16.79
N GLY A 150 1.39 10.96 -15.76
CA GLY A 150 1.60 12.34 -15.34
C GLY A 150 2.17 13.19 -16.48
N LEU A 151 3.20 12.71 -17.17
CA LEU A 151 3.78 13.40 -18.31
C LEU A 151 2.76 13.63 -19.42
N ALA A 152 1.97 12.61 -19.79
CA ALA A 152 0.96 12.72 -20.83
C ALA A 152 -0.14 13.73 -20.48
N VAL A 153 -0.63 13.74 -19.24
CA VAL A 153 -1.68 14.68 -18.81
C VAL A 153 -1.15 16.11 -18.70
N LEU A 154 0.10 16.29 -18.28
CA LEU A 154 0.71 17.61 -18.14
C LEU A 154 1.20 18.17 -19.49
N TYR A 155 1.43 17.33 -20.49
CA TYR A 155 1.99 17.74 -21.79
C TYR A 155 1.17 18.84 -22.47
N ASP A 156 -0.17 18.69 -22.48
CA ASP A 156 -1.10 19.62 -23.12
C ASP A 156 -1.42 20.86 -22.27
N LYS A 157 -0.74 21.04 -21.12
CA LYS A 157 -1.05 22.11 -20.19
C LYS A 157 -0.04 23.25 -20.25
N PRO A 158 -0.49 24.51 -20.37
CA PRO A 158 0.41 25.66 -20.54
C PRO A 158 1.33 25.85 -19.33
N TRP A 159 0.87 25.51 -18.12
CA TRP A 159 1.66 25.60 -16.90
C TRP A 159 2.83 24.61 -16.81
N PHE A 160 2.82 23.53 -17.61
CA PHE A 160 3.97 22.64 -17.69
C PHE A 160 5.17 23.32 -18.38
N TRP A 161 4.88 24.24 -19.30
CA TRP A 161 5.87 24.98 -20.07
C TRP A 161 6.19 26.35 -19.48
N ASP A 162 5.20 27.02 -18.86
CA ASP A 162 5.39 28.28 -18.14
C ASP A 162 4.79 28.24 -16.73
N HIS A 163 5.66 28.15 -15.72
CA HIS A 163 5.30 28.10 -14.30
C HIS A 163 4.53 29.34 -13.81
N ARG A 164 4.54 30.46 -14.55
CA ARG A 164 3.83 31.69 -14.17
C ARG A 164 2.31 31.54 -14.33
N GLU A 165 1.88 30.69 -15.26
CA GLU A 165 0.47 30.36 -15.50
C GLU A 165 -0.13 29.44 -14.42
N CYS A 166 0.66 28.96 -13.45
CA CYS A 166 0.14 28.21 -12.30
C CYS A 166 -0.71 29.07 -11.35
N TRP A 167 -0.52 30.40 -11.38
CA TRP A 167 -1.09 31.33 -10.40
C TRP A 167 -2.15 32.26 -11.00
N THR A 168 -2.41 32.18 -12.31
CA THR A 168 -3.47 32.93 -12.96
C THR A 168 -4.83 32.46 -12.44
N GLY A 169 -5.60 33.38 -11.83
CA GLY A 169 -6.95 33.09 -11.31
C GLY A 169 -7.05 32.51 -9.89
N TYR A 170 -5.97 32.51 -9.09
CA TYR A 170 -6.07 32.14 -7.67
C TYR A 170 -6.94 33.15 -6.89
N PRO A 171 -7.87 32.72 -6.01
CA PRO A 171 -8.14 31.35 -5.54
C PRO A 171 -9.20 30.56 -6.33
N GLN A 172 -9.87 31.14 -7.33
CA GLN A 172 -10.93 30.51 -8.12
C GLN A 172 -10.40 29.86 -9.40
N GLN A 173 -9.55 28.84 -9.25
CA GLN A 173 -9.01 28.10 -10.40
C GLN A 173 -10.05 27.12 -10.96
N VAL A 174 -10.33 27.24 -12.27
CA VAL A 174 -11.15 26.27 -13.00
C VAL A 174 -10.43 24.93 -13.06
N SER A 175 -10.92 23.95 -12.32
CA SER A 175 -10.31 22.62 -12.31
C SER A 175 -10.62 21.89 -13.62
N HIS A 176 -9.66 21.85 -14.53
CA HIS A 176 -9.80 21.10 -15.77
C HIS A 176 -9.94 19.59 -15.46
N PRO A 177 -10.85 18.85 -16.13
CA PRO A 177 -11.17 17.46 -15.80
C PRO A 177 -9.97 16.51 -15.85
N GLY A 178 -8.96 16.79 -16.69
CA GLY A 178 -7.71 16.00 -16.73
C GLY A 178 -6.86 16.10 -15.45
N VAL A 179 -6.90 17.22 -14.73
CA VAL A 179 -6.11 17.44 -13.51
C VAL A 179 -6.69 16.65 -12.33
N LYS A 180 -8.02 16.46 -12.28
CA LYS A 180 -8.68 15.64 -11.26
C LYS A 180 -8.16 14.20 -11.26
N ILE A 181 -7.90 13.63 -12.43
CA ILE A 181 -7.38 12.26 -12.60
C ILE A 181 -5.95 12.13 -12.06
N VAL A 182 -5.11 13.15 -12.23
CA VAL A 182 -3.72 13.14 -11.74
C VAL A 182 -3.65 13.31 -10.23
N VAL A 183 -4.47 14.21 -9.66
CA VAL A 183 -4.54 14.40 -8.20
C VAL A 183 -5.05 13.13 -7.51
N ILE A 184 -6.06 12.48 -8.06
CA ILE A 184 -6.56 11.19 -7.55
C ILE A 184 -5.44 10.13 -7.61
N ASN A 185 -4.72 10.00 -8.73
CA ASN A 185 -3.58 9.08 -8.85
C ASN A 185 -2.44 9.39 -7.87
N HIS A 186 -2.17 10.67 -7.59
CA HIS A 186 -1.10 11.08 -6.69
C HIS A 186 -1.45 10.83 -5.21
N VAL A 187 -2.71 11.03 -4.82
CA VAL A 187 -3.24 10.66 -3.48
C VAL A 187 -3.16 9.15 -3.27
N PHE A 188 -3.51 8.35 -4.29
CA PHE A 188 -3.34 6.89 -4.22
C PHE A 188 -1.90 6.41 -4.15
N SER A 189 -0.96 7.16 -4.74
CA SER A 189 0.45 6.82 -4.74
C SER A 189 1.13 7.06 -3.38
N LEU A 190 0.53 7.85 -2.48
CA LEU A 190 1.11 8.22 -1.19
C LEU A 190 0.53 7.41 -0.02
N ASP A 191 -0.72 6.95 -0.10
CA ASP A 191 -1.41 6.33 1.05
C ASP A 191 -1.58 4.80 1.00
N ILE A 192 -1.25 4.13 -0.12
CA ILE A 192 -1.48 2.68 -0.31
C ILE A 192 -0.19 1.83 -0.36
N PHE A 193 1.01 2.42 -0.25
CA PHE A 193 2.29 1.69 -0.33
C PHE A 193 3.32 1.99 0.74
#